data_AF-A0A5B3GLW2-F1
#
_entry.id   AF-A0A5B3GLW2-F1
#
_cell.length_a   1.000
_cell.length_b   1.000
_cell.length_c   1.000
_cell.angle_alpha   90.00
_cell.angle_beta   90.00
_cell.angle_gamma   90.00
#
_symmetry.space_group_name_H-M   'P 1'
#
loop_
_entity.id
_entity.type
_entity.pdbx_description
1 polymer ?
#
loop_
_entity_poly.entity_id
_entity_poly.type
_entity_poly.pdbx_seq_one_letter_code
_entity_poly.pdbx_strand_id
1 'polypeptide(L)'
;MSKPFYKGRLSINKEKSSPYWMVTFQGPDGKMKRRSTKVPVNGGEFEGDRITAKLAERIAYQRGVQIACAEAENHQSYNNTSVRAWCDGFVGRKAALVSEQTAYNARTACKHFYEYLGARANAPLRLITKADIKGFVAARRELVRQKTVYKDMSVLSQAFADAVDSEVIDRNPCTGVSIPPDRAGEKLHKEAFTIDEIRYMIEHFPPLWSSAVRCSFETFGQRLGDILRLNWNQFDWERRVVRFDTGKTGRWM
;
A
#
# COMPACT_ATOMS: atom_id res chain seq x y z
N MET A 1 -36.28 4.49 25.49
CA MET A 1 -34.95 4.32 24.87
C MET A 1 -34.95 3.01 24.07
N SER A 2 -34.66 3.08 22.77
CA SER A 2 -34.53 1.89 21.91
C SER A 2 -33.42 0.98 22.46
N LYS A 3 -33.66 -0.33 22.55
CA LYS A 3 -32.61 -1.29 22.94
C LYS A 3 -31.53 -1.29 21.85
N PRO A 4 -30.23 -1.17 22.18
CA PRO A 4 -29.18 -1.25 21.19
C PRO A 4 -29.29 -2.57 20.43
N PHE A 5 -29.27 -2.51 19.10
CA PHE A 5 -29.37 -3.65 18.21
C PHE A 5 -28.10 -3.74 17.37
N TYR A 6 -27.35 -4.83 17.50
CA TYR A 6 -26.15 -5.06 16.69
C TYR A 6 -26.54 -5.69 15.35
N LYS A 7 -26.21 -5.04 14.23
CA LYS A 7 -26.56 -5.51 12.88
C LYS A 7 -25.76 -6.73 12.42
N GLY A 8 -24.58 -7.00 13.01
CA GLY A 8 -23.69 -8.09 12.60
C GLY A 8 -23.98 -9.43 13.28
N ARG A 9 -23.27 -10.49 12.86
CA ARG A 9 -23.38 -11.81 13.50
C ARG A 9 -22.82 -11.75 14.92
N LEU A 10 -23.61 -12.17 15.90
CA LEU A 10 -23.26 -12.18 17.32
C LEU A 10 -23.77 -13.45 17.99
N SER A 11 -22.93 -14.10 18.80
CA SER A 11 -23.30 -15.23 19.64
C SER A 11 -22.64 -15.15 21.01
N ILE A 12 -23.27 -15.73 22.02
CA ILE A 12 -22.68 -15.93 23.34
C ILE A 12 -22.36 -17.41 23.54
N ASN A 13 -21.22 -17.71 24.14
CA ASN A 13 -20.72 -19.08 24.31
C ASN A 13 -20.09 -19.24 25.69
N LYS A 14 -20.19 -20.46 26.24
CA LYS A 14 -19.47 -20.87 27.45
C LYS A 14 -18.05 -21.30 27.09
N GLU A 15 -17.10 -21.11 27.99
CA GLU A 15 -15.70 -21.50 27.79
C GLU A 15 -15.18 -22.21 29.04
N LYS A 16 -14.47 -23.34 28.87
CA LYS A 16 -14.00 -24.15 30.01
C LYS A 16 -13.01 -23.40 30.90
N SER A 17 -12.24 -22.47 30.33
CA SER A 17 -11.20 -21.70 31.02
C SER A 17 -11.69 -20.38 31.60
N SER A 18 -12.98 -20.01 31.43
CA SER A 18 -13.52 -18.76 31.94
C SER A 18 -14.80 -18.97 32.74
N PRO A 19 -14.94 -18.38 33.94
CA PRO A 19 -16.20 -18.41 34.67
C PRO A 19 -17.27 -17.50 34.05
N TYR A 20 -16.92 -16.72 33.03
CA TYR A 20 -17.79 -15.72 32.41
C TYR A 20 -18.29 -16.15 31.03
N TRP A 21 -19.47 -15.67 30.65
CA TRP A 21 -19.95 -15.76 29.28
C TRP A 21 -19.03 -14.99 28.33
N MET A 22 -18.76 -15.58 27.17
CA MET A 22 -17.95 -14.98 26.11
C MET A 22 -18.84 -14.59 24.94
N VAL A 23 -18.76 -13.33 24.50
CA VAL A 23 -19.39 -12.89 23.25
C VAL A 23 -18.42 -13.06 22.10
N THR A 24 -18.90 -13.65 21.01
CA THR A 24 -18.22 -13.73 19.73
C THR A 24 -19.03 -12.94 18.71
N PHE A 25 -18.40 -12.00 18.02
CA PHE A 25 -19.06 -11.19 17.00
C PHE A 25 -18.11 -10.88 15.85
N GLN A 26 -18.68 -10.64 14.67
CA GLN A 26 -17.90 -10.10 13.55
C GLN A 26 -17.68 -8.61 13.81
N GLY A 27 -16.42 -8.19 13.99
CA GLY A 27 -16.08 -6.80 14.15
C GLY A 27 -16.21 -6.00 12.84
N PRO A 28 -16.15 -4.67 12.91
CA PRO A 28 -16.21 -3.79 11.74
C PRO A 28 -15.06 -4.00 10.74
N ASP A 29 -13.94 -4.57 11.22
CA ASP A 29 -12.79 -5.01 10.43
C ASP A 29 -13.02 -6.32 9.66
N GLY A 30 -14.24 -6.89 9.74
CA GLY A 30 -14.63 -8.15 9.12
C GLY A 30 -14.11 -9.40 9.84
N LYS A 31 -13.25 -9.25 10.86
CA LYS A 31 -12.67 -10.36 11.64
C LYS A 31 -13.62 -10.79 12.76
N MET A 32 -13.57 -12.07 13.10
CA MET A 32 -14.26 -12.58 14.28
C MET A 32 -13.48 -12.16 15.52
N LYS A 33 -14.16 -11.45 16.42
CA LYS A 33 -13.62 -11.02 17.71
C LYS A 33 -14.33 -11.76 18.83
N ARG A 34 -13.59 -11.98 19.92
CA ARG A 34 -14.10 -12.60 21.13
C ARG A 34 -13.78 -11.73 22.34
N ARG A 35 -14.77 -11.51 23.19
CA ARG A 35 -14.67 -10.68 24.40
C ARG A 35 -15.42 -11.35 25.55
N SER A 36 -14.93 -11.16 26.77
CA SER A 36 -15.69 -11.55 27.96
C SER A 36 -16.79 -10.52 28.23
N THR A 37 -18.00 -11.00 28.55
CA THR A 37 -19.08 -10.14 29.02
C THR A 37 -18.94 -9.78 30.50
N LYS A 38 -18.02 -10.47 31.22
CA LYS A 38 -17.87 -10.45 32.68
C LYS A 38 -19.12 -10.92 33.46
N VAL A 39 -20.10 -11.52 32.78
CA VAL A 39 -21.30 -12.07 33.42
C VAL A 39 -21.06 -13.54 33.75
N PRO A 40 -21.23 -14.00 35.01
CA PRO A 40 -20.91 -15.36 35.42
C PRO A 40 -21.85 -16.41 34.77
N VAL A 41 -21.29 -17.53 34.33
CA VAL A 41 -22.04 -18.58 33.60
C VAL A 41 -23.07 -19.27 34.49
N ASN A 42 -22.74 -19.51 35.75
CA ASN A 42 -23.58 -20.27 36.69
C ASN A 42 -24.55 -19.39 37.49
N GLY A 43 -24.64 -18.10 37.18
CA GLY A 43 -25.26 -17.11 38.07
C GLY A 43 -24.38 -16.83 39.29
N GLY A 44 -24.97 -16.21 40.31
CA GLY A 44 -24.25 -15.74 41.50
C GLY A 44 -24.43 -14.24 41.70
N GLU A 45 -23.48 -13.61 42.35
CA GLU A 45 -23.50 -12.16 42.58
C GLU A 45 -22.96 -11.42 41.36
N PHE A 46 -23.70 -10.43 40.85
CA PHE A 46 -23.32 -9.62 39.70
C PHE A 46 -23.84 -8.20 39.90
N GLU A 47 -22.93 -7.22 39.91
CA GLU A 47 -23.26 -5.80 40.10
C GLU A 47 -24.12 -5.51 41.36
N GLY A 48 -23.93 -6.29 42.43
CA GLY A 48 -24.64 -6.14 43.71
C GLY A 48 -25.93 -6.96 43.85
N ASP A 49 -26.38 -7.63 42.78
CA ASP A 49 -27.57 -8.47 42.78
C ASP A 49 -27.24 -9.95 42.62
N ARG A 50 -28.01 -10.82 43.30
CA ARG A 50 -27.91 -12.27 43.11
C ARG A 50 -28.77 -12.71 41.94
N ILE A 51 -28.12 -13.13 40.86
CA ILE A 51 -28.77 -13.53 39.60
C ILE A 51 -28.77 -15.06 39.41
N THR A 52 -29.82 -15.58 38.78
CA THR A 52 -29.89 -17.00 38.37
C THR A 52 -29.11 -17.24 37.07
N ALA A 53 -28.74 -18.49 36.79
CA ALA A 53 -28.04 -18.83 35.54
C ALA A 53 -28.81 -18.42 34.27
N LYS A 54 -30.15 -18.54 34.29
CA LYS A 54 -31.02 -18.14 33.17
C LYS A 54 -31.07 -16.61 32.99
N LEU A 55 -31.08 -15.86 34.10
CA LEU A 55 -31.01 -14.40 34.06
C LEU A 55 -29.62 -13.93 33.59
N ALA A 56 -28.56 -14.61 34.05
CA ALA A 56 -27.19 -14.34 33.66
C ALA A 56 -26.96 -14.50 32.15
N GLU A 57 -27.52 -15.54 31.52
CA GLU A 57 -27.43 -15.71 30.06
C GLU A 57 -28.06 -14.54 29.29
N ARG A 58 -29.22 -14.06 29.74
CA ARG A 58 -29.91 -12.91 29.12
C ARG A 58 -29.15 -11.60 29.31
N ILE A 59 -28.60 -11.37 30.50
CA ILE A 59 -27.73 -10.21 30.80
C ILE A 59 -26.45 -10.29 29.96
N ALA A 60 -25.83 -11.46 29.85
CA ALA A 60 -24.65 -11.69 29.03
C ALA A 60 -24.91 -11.36 27.55
N TYR A 61 -26.06 -11.74 27.01
CA TYR A 61 -26.44 -11.37 25.65
C TYR A 61 -26.53 -9.85 25.49
N GLN A 62 -27.24 -9.16 26.38
CA GLN A 62 -27.35 -7.70 26.34
C GLN A 62 -25.99 -7.00 26.47
N ARG A 63 -25.13 -7.48 27.38
CA ARG A 63 -23.77 -6.95 27.55
C ARG A 63 -22.91 -7.23 26.33
N GLY A 64 -23.06 -8.39 25.70
CA GLY A 64 -22.42 -8.74 24.44
C GLY A 64 -22.82 -7.78 23.31
N VAL A 65 -24.11 -7.44 23.21
CA VAL A 65 -24.60 -6.45 22.24
C VAL A 65 -24.00 -5.06 22.54
N GLN A 66 -23.94 -4.63 23.80
CA GLN A 66 -23.31 -3.36 24.17
C GLN A 66 -21.82 -3.32 23.80
N ILE A 67 -21.06 -4.39 24.06
CA ILE A 67 -19.65 -4.48 23.67
C ILE A 67 -19.49 -4.36 22.15
N ALA A 68 -20.31 -5.09 21.39
CA ALA A 68 -20.25 -5.06 19.93
C ALA A 68 -20.65 -3.70 19.35
N CYS A 69 -21.71 -3.07 19.90
CA CYS A 69 -22.12 -1.72 19.53
C CYS A 69 -21.04 -0.68 19.87
N ALA A 70 -20.45 -0.73 21.06
CA ALA A 70 -19.37 0.19 21.46
C ALA A 70 -18.12 0.03 20.58
N GLU A 71 -17.75 -1.19 20.18
CA GLU A 71 -16.67 -1.41 19.20
C GLU A 71 -17.04 -0.90 17.80
N ALA A 72 -18.32 -0.93 17.41
CA ALA A 72 -18.80 -0.39 16.13
C ALA A 72 -18.96 1.14 16.13
N GLU A 73 -19.35 1.76 17.23
CA GLU A 73 -19.41 3.22 17.40
C GLU A 73 -18.01 3.82 17.44
N ASN A 74 -17.09 3.21 18.20
CA ASN A 74 -15.65 3.49 18.09
C ASN A 74 -15.10 3.18 16.68
N HIS A 75 -15.85 2.47 15.86
CA HIS A 75 -15.51 2.37 14.46
C HIS A 75 -15.96 3.61 13.70
N GLN A 76 -17.24 3.97 13.79
CA GLN A 76 -17.85 5.11 13.09
C GLN A 76 -17.28 6.48 13.47
N SER A 77 -16.82 6.67 14.71
CA SER A 77 -16.27 7.97 15.16
C SER A 77 -14.90 8.31 14.54
N TYR A 78 -14.19 7.32 14.01
CA TYR A 78 -12.91 7.53 13.34
C TYR A 78 -13.09 7.55 11.83
N ASN A 79 -12.20 8.26 11.14
CA ASN A 79 -12.14 8.26 9.68
C ASN A 79 -11.91 6.83 9.16
N ASN A 80 -12.98 6.16 8.71
CA ASN A 80 -12.95 4.79 8.19
C ASN A 80 -12.59 4.74 6.70
N THR A 81 -11.84 5.71 6.20
CA THR A 81 -11.35 5.64 4.83
C THR A 81 -10.56 4.35 4.65
N SER A 82 -10.95 3.57 3.64
CA SER A 82 -10.30 2.29 3.35
C SER A 82 -8.89 2.51 2.81
N VAL A 83 -8.05 1.47 2.92
CA VAL A 83 -6.70 1.52 2.33
C VAL A 83 -6.75 1.89 0.85
N ARG A 84 -7.66 1.26 0.09
CA ARG A 84 -7.86 1.53 -1.34
C ARG A 84 -8.25 2.98 -1.59
N ALA A 85 -9.29 3.46 -0.91
CA ALA A 85 -9.77 4.84 -1.10
C ALA A 85 -8.68 5.86 -0.76
N TRP A 86 -7.93 5.63 0.32
CA TRP A 86 -6.84 6.53 0.70
C TRP A 86 -5.73 6.56 -0.34
N CYS A 87 -5.21 5.40 -0.72
CA CYS A 87 -4.11 5.30 -1.65
C CYS A 87 -4.51 5.79 -3.07
N ASP A 88 -5.73 5.55 -3.53
CA ASP A 88 -6.23 6.07 -4.81
C ASP A 88 -6.34 7.60 -4.77
N GLY A 89 -6.84 8.17 -3.67
CA GLY A 89 -6.89 9.61 -3.45
C GLY A 89 -5.50 10.26 -3.39
N PHE A 90 -4.56 9.64 -2.66
CA PHE A 90 -3.16 10.05 -2.60
C PHE A 90 -2.53 10.06 -3.99
N VAL A 91 -2.72 8.99 -4.76
CA VAL A 91 -2.21 8.90 -6.13
C VAL A 91 -2.82 9.97 -7.03
N GLY A 92 -4.12 10.26 -6.89
CA GLY A 92 -4.79 11.33 -7.62
C GLY A 92 -4.16 12.70 -7.34
N ARG A 93 -3.96 13.04 -6.06
CA ARG A 93 -3.26 14.26 -5.65
C ARG A 93 -1.83 14.31 -6.18
N LYS A 94 -1.09 13.21 -6.03
CA LYS A 94 0.30 13.09 -6.49
C LYS A 94 0.40 13.27 -8.01
N ALA A 95 -0.54 12.74 -8.78
CA ALA A 95 -0.54 12.81 -10.24
C ALA A 95 -0.61 14.24 -10.78
N ALA A 96 -1.20 15.18 -10.03
CA ALA A 96 -1.24 16.59 -10.41
C ALA A 96 0.12 17.29 -10.26
N LEU A 97 1.05 16.71 -9.51
CA LEU A 97 2.33 17.33 -9.13
C LEU A 97 3.55 16.70 -9.80
N VAL A 98 3.38 15.58 -10.51
CA VAL A 98 4.48 14.79 -11.06
C VAL A 98 4.19 14.36 -12.49
N SER A 99 5.23 13.93 -13.22
CA SER A 99 5.05 13.38 -14.56
C SER A 99 4.12 12.16 -14.57
N GLU A 100 3.41 11.96 -15.68
CA GLU A 100 2.47 10.83 -15.84
C GLU A 100 3.14 9.48 -15.56
N GLN A 101 4.38 9.28 -16.01
CA GLN A 101 5.13 8.05 -15.74
C GLN A 101 5.38 7.84 -14.23
N THR A 102 5.62 8.91 -13.48
CA THR A 102 5.80 8.85 -12.03
C THR A 102 4.47 8.52 -11.33
N ALA A 103 3.37 9.11 -11.79
CA ALA A 103 2.04 8.80 -11.30
C ALA A 103 1.63 7.36 -11.61
N TYR A 104 1.95 6.86 -12.80
CA TYR A 104 1.76 5.46 -13.19
C TYR A 104 2.51 4.50 -12.28
N ASN A 105 3.78 4.80 -11.96
CA ASN A 105 4.55 3.98 -11.03
C ASN A 105 3.92 3.97 -9.63
N ALA A 106 3.38 5.11 -9.17
CA ALA A 106 2.68 5.19 -7.89
C ALA A 106 1.37 4.38 -7.88
N ARG A 107 0.54 4.51 -8.94
CA ARG A 107 -0.66 3.66 -9.16
C ARG A 107 -0.31 2.18 -9.07
N THR A 108 0.77 1.79 -9.74
CA THR A 108 1.22 0.40 -9.82
C THR A 108 1.64 -0.13 -8.45
N ALA A 109 2.40 0.65 -7.68
CA ALA A 109 2.79 0.28 -6.32
C ALA A 109 1.59 0.10 -5.38
N CYS A 110 0.64 1.03 -5.40
CA CYS A 110 -0.60 0.92 -4.61
C CYS A 110 -1.44 -0.28 -5.04
N LYS A 111 -1.55 -0.55 -6.35
CA LYS A 111 -2.25 -1.72 -6.89
C LYS A 111 -1.65 -3.04 -6.37
N HIS A 112 -0.33 -3.20 -6.42
CA HIS A 112 0.33 -4.39 -5.88
C HIS A 112 -0.01 -4.62 -4.40
N PHE A 113 -0.09 -3.54 -3.61
CA PHE A 113 -0.44 -3.63 -2.20
C PHE A 113 -1.90 -4.03 -1.99
N TYR A 114 -2.83 -3.50 -2.78
CA TYR A 114 -4.24 -3.91 -2.71
C TYR A 114 -4.43 -5.38 -3.07
N GLU A 115 -3.76 -5.84 -4.12
CA GLU A 115 -3.80 -7.23 -4.58
C GLU A 115 -3.29 -8.16 -3.49
N TYR A 116 -2.20 -7.79 -2.82
CA TYR A 116 -1.68 -8.53 -1.67
C TYR A 116 -2.67 -8.57 -0.48
N LEU A 117 -3.31 -7.45 -0.16
CA LEU A 117 -4.28 -7.38 0.94
C LEU A 117 -5.60 -8.11 0.62
N GLY A 118 -5.94 -8.26 -0.66
CA GLY A 118 -7.22 -8.81 -1.11
C GLY A 118 -8.40 -8.01 -0.56
N ALA A 119 -9.35 -8.71 0.08
CA ALA A 119 -10.53 -8.08 0.67
C ALA A 119 -10.19 -7.02 1.73
N ARG A 120 -9.05 -7.14 2.41
CA ARG A 120 -8.60 -6.17 3.43
C ARG A 120 -8.21 -4.82 2.85
N ALA A 121 -8.03 -4.68 1.53
CA ALA A 121 -7.83 -3.38 0.90
C ALA A 121 -9.03 -2.43 1.11
N ASN A 122 -10.22 -2.98 1.37
CA ASN A 122 -11.43 -2.20 1.65
C ASN A 122 -11.65 -1.95 3.16
N ALA A 123 -10.80 -2.52 4.03
CA ALA A 123 -10.85 -2.24 5.46
C ALA A 123 -10.21 -0.86 5.77
N PRO A 124 -10.57 -0.23 6.90
CA PRO A 124 -10.00 1.06 7.27
C PRO A 124 -8.47 1.08 7.41
N LEU A 125 -7.87 2.15 6.93
CA LEU A 125 -6.42 2.35 6.85
C LEU A 125 -5.72 2.13 8.20
N ARG A 126 -6.32 2.61 9.30
CA ARG A 126 -5.80 2.48 10.68
C ARG A 126 -5.57 1.04 11.15
N LEU A 127 -6.20 0.07 10.50
CA LEU A 127 -6.04 -1.36 10.83
C LEU A 127 -4.80 -1.97 10.18
N ILE A 128 -4.12 -1.24 9.30
CA ILE A 128 -2.88 -1.71 8.69
C ILE A 128 -1.75 -1.63 9.70
N THR A 129 -1.12 -2.78 9.92
CA THR A 129 -0.04 -2.94 10.88
C THR A 129 1.31 -3.04 10.18
N LYS A 130 2.39 -2.83 10.93
CA LYS A 130 3.75 -3.09 10.46
C LYS A 130 3.95 -4.55 10.03
N ALA A 131 3.21 -5.50 10.61
CA ALA A 131 3.25 -6.90 10.21
C ALA A 131 2.68 -7.12 8.81
N ASP A 132 1.60 -6.41 8.45
CA ASP A 132 1.02 -6.45 7.10
C ASP A 132 2.02 -5.94 6.06
N ILE A 133 2.74 -4.85 6.38
CA ILE A 133 3.78 -4.29 5.49
C ILE A 133 4.95 -5.26 5.34
N LYS A 134 5.42 -5.88 6.42
CA LYS A 134 6.47 -6.91 6.36
C LYS A 134 6.04 -8.11 5.52
N GLY A 135 4.80 -8.55 5.67
CA GLY A 135 4.22 -9.63 4.87
C GLY A 135 4.15 -9.29 3.39
N PHE A 136 3.74 -8.06 3.05
CA PHE A 136 3.75 -7.56 1.68
C PHE A 136 5.18 -7.57 1.09
N VAL A 137 6.15 -7.03 1.82
CA VAL A 137 7.56 -7.00 1.39
C VAL A 137 8.07 -8.42 1.10
N ALA A 138 7.79 -9.38 1.99
CA ALA A 138 8.20 -10.77 1.80
C ALA A 138 7.54 -11.36 0.54
N ALA A 139 6.22 -11.27 0.40
CA ALA A 139 5.48 -11.78 -0.76
C ALA A 139 5.95 -11.13 -2.08
N ARG A 140 6.24 -9.83 -2.05
CA ARG A 140 6.72 -9.10 -3.22
C ARG A 140 8.15 -9.48 -3.59
N ARG A 141 9.02 -9.78 -2.61
CA ARG A 141 10.39 -10.22 -2.86
C ARG A 141 10.49 -11.57 -3.55
N GLU A 142 9.51 -12.45 -3.37
CA GLU A 142 9.44 -13.72 -4.12
C GLU A 142 9.20 -13.50 -5.63
N LEU A 143 8.67 -12.33 -6.02
CA LEU A 143 8.31 -12.03 -7.41
C LEU A 143 9.31 -11.09 -8.10
N VAL A 144 9.92 -10.17 -7.35
CA VAL A 144 10.76 -9.10 -7.91
C VAL A 144 11.97 -8.80 -7.03
N ARG A 145 13.01 -8.25 -7.65
CA ARG A 145 14.26 -7.84 -6.98
C ARG A 145 14.05 -6.74 -5.94
N GLN A 146 15.01 -6.60 -5.02
CA GLN A 146 14.98 -5.64 -3.92
C GLN A 146 14.69 -4.22 -4.40
N LYS A 147 15.34 -3.78 -5.49
CA LYS A 147 15.18 -2.41 -6.01
C LYS A 147 13.75 -2.10 -6.44
N THR A 148 13.00 -3.09 -6.93
CA THR A 148 11.59 -2.92 -7.29
C THR A 148 10.73 -2.81 -6.04
N VAL A 149 10.94 -3.68 -5.05
CA VAL A 149 10.24 -3.60 -3.75
C VAL A 149 10.53 -2.28 -3.05
N TYR A 150 11.75 -1.75 -3.15
CA TYR A 150 12.11 -0.44 -2.61
C TYR A 150 11.29 0.68 -3.22
N LYS A 151 11.06 0.65 -4.54
CA LYS A 151 10.19 1.64 -5.21
C LYS A 151 8.75 1.53 -4.73
N ASP A 152 8.22 0.31 -4.65
CA ASP A 152 6.86 0.07 -4.13
C ASP A 152 6.73 0.63 -2.70
N MET A 153 7.68 0.29 -1.83
CA MET A 153 7.74 0.75 -0.44
C MET A 153 7.93 2.26 -0.29
N SER A 154 8.68 2.91 -1.19
CA SER A 154 8.85 4.37 -1.19
C SER A 154 7.52 5.08 -1.45
N VAL A 155 6.71 4.57 -2.38
CA VAL A 155 5.37 5.12 -2.66
C VAL A 155 4.43 4.87 -1.48
N LEU A 156 4.39 3.64 -0.96
CA LEU A 156 3.51 3.29 0.16
C LEU A 156 3.86 4.11 1.40
N SER A 157 5.14 4.25 1.72
CA SER A 157 5.60 5.07 2.85
C SER A 157 5.13 6.52 2.73
N GLN A 158 5.16 7.11 1.53
CA GLN A 158 4.64 8.46 1.30
C GLN A 158 3.12 8.52 1.46
N ALA A 159 2.37 7.54 0.95
CA ALA A 159 0.92 7.49 1.11
C ALA A 159 0.49 7.37 2.58
N PHE A 160 1.22 6.59 3.38
CA PHE A 160 0.98 6.48 4.83
C PHE A 160 1.50 7.70 5.61
N ALA A 161 2.54 8.40 5.13
CA ALA A 161 2.97 9.66 5.73
C ALA A 161 1.91 10.75 5.52
N ASP A 162 1.33 10.84 4.32
CA ASP A 162 0.20 11.71 3.99
C ASP A 162 -1.03 11.40 4.88
N ALA A 163 -1.25 10.13 5.21
CA ALA A 163 -2.30 9.72 6.17
C ALA A 163 -2.02 10.17 7.62
N VAL A 164 -0.76 10.16 8.05
CA VAL A 164 -0.37 10.66 9.36
C VAL A 164 -0.54 12.18 9.42
N ASP A 165 -0.08 12.88 8.37
CA ASP A 165 -0.23 14.34 8.24
C ASP A 165 -1.69 14.78 8.24
N SER A 166 -2.56 13.95 7.66
CA SER A 166 -4.03 14.15 7.67
C SER A 166 -4.73 13.60 8.93
N GLU A 167 -3.98 13.21 9.96
CA GLU A 167 -4.49 12.68 11.23
C GLU A 167 -5.44 11.46 11.11
N VAL A 168 -5.32 10.69 10.03
CA VAL A 168 -6.13 9.47 9.80
C VAL A 168 -5.56 8.28 10.57
N ILE A 169 -4.24 8.26 10.77
CA ILE A 169 -3.51 7.25 11.53
C ILE A 169 -2.44 7.91 12.38
N ASP A 170 -2.16 7.33 13.55
CA ASP A 170 -1.19 7.93 14.49
C ASP A 170 0.27 7.75 14.06
N ARG A 171 0.55 6.72 13.25
CA ARG A 171 1.92 6.37 12.84
C ARG A 171 1.96 5.69 11.49
N ASN A 172 3.04 5.93 10.76
CA ASN A 172 3.28 5.29 9.48
C ASN A 172 3.76 3.82 9.68
N PRO A 173 2.99 2.81 9.24
CA PRO A 173 3.34 1.39 9.43
C PRO A 173 4.55 0.93 8.61
N CYS A 174 4.97 1.71 7.60
CA CYS A 174 6.18 1.43 6.81
C CYS A 174 7.48 1.80 7.54
N THR A 175 7.40 2.60 8.61
CA THR A 175 8.58 3.12 9.33
C THR A 175 9.44 1.99 9.88
N GLY A 176 10.72 1.99 9.49
CA GLY A 176 11.70 0.99 9.93
C GLY A 176 11.36 -0.43 9.49
N VAL A 177 10.69 -0.61 8.35
CA VAL A 177 10.59 -1.91 7.67
C VAL A 177 11.80 -2.07 6.77
N SER A 178 12.59 -3.13 7.01
CA SER A 178 13.73 -3.49 6.16
C SER A 178 13.28 -4.33 4.96
N ILE A 179 13.95 -4.15 3.82
CA ILE A 179 13.72 -4.92 2.60
C ILE A 179 14.89 -5.88 2.43
N PRO A 180 14.65 -7.21 2.35
CA PRO A 180 15.70 -8.20 2.17
C PRO A 180 16.62 -7.87 0.98
N PRO A 181 17.95 -8.00 1.14
CA PRO A 181 18.91 -7.72 0.07
C PRO A 181 18.72 -8.65 -1.13
N ASP A 182 19.26 -8.24 -2.28
CA ASP A 182 19.39 -9.11 -3.44
C ASP A 182 20.32 -10.29 -3.11
N ARG A 183 19.94 -11.50 -3.55
CA ARG A 183 20.77 -12.71 -3.44
C ARG A 183 21.99 -12.61 -4.35
N ALA A 184 23.04 -13.41 -4.10
CA ALA A 184 24.32 -13.33 -4.83
C ALA A 184 24.20 -13.45 -6.36
N GLY A 185 23.17 -14.14 -6.87
CA GLY A 185 22.87 -14.24 -8.32
C GLY A 185 21.86 -13.21 -8.85
N GLU A 186 21.28 -12.36 -8.00
CA GLU A 186 20.26 -11.37 -8.39
C GLU A 186 20.87 -10.01 -8.76
N LYS A 187 22.17 -9.81 -8.60
CA LYS A 187 22.81 -8.55 -8.98
C LYS A 187 22.96 -8.46 -10.49
N LEU A 188 22.33 -7.47 -11.11
CA LEU A 188 22.57 -7.16 -12.52
C LEU A 188 23.79 -6.25 -12.63
N HIS A 189 24.82 -6.74 -13.30
CA HIS A 189 25.89 -5.91 -13.81
C HIS A 189 25.49 -5.45 -15.21
N LYS A 190 25.32 -4.14 -15.40
CA LYS A 190 25.16 -3.57 -16.73
C LYS A 190 26.53 -3.08 -17.17
N GLU A 191 27.07 -3.70 -18.19
CA GLU A 191 28.33 -3.29 -18.81
C GLU A 191 28.06 -2.25 -19.89
N ALA A 192 29.06 -1.39 -20.12
CA ALA A 192 29.03 -0.48 -21.26
C ALA A 192 29.35 -1.27 -22.53
N PHE A 193 28.68 -0.93 -23.63
CA PHE A 193 29.03 -1.49 -24.94
C PHE A 193 30.43 -1.05 -25.36
N THR A 194 31.17 -1.98 -25.95
CA THR A 194 32.44 -1.73 -26.62
C THR A 194 32.23 -0.99 -27.96
N ILE A 195 33.30 -0.39 -28.49
CA ILE A 195 33.24 0.31 -29.78
C ILE A 195 32.84 -0.64 -30.91
N ASP A 196 33.32 -1.89 -30.88
CA ASP A 196 33.01 -2.86 -31.93
C ASP A 196 31.56 -3.34 -31.85
N GLU A 197 30.99 -3.48 -30.64
CA GLU A 197 29.55 -3.73 -30.48
C GLU A 197 28.71 -2.54 -30.97
N ILE A 198 29.15 -1.30 -30.73
CA ILE A 198 28.45 -0.11 -31.25
C ILE A 198 28.48 -0.09 -32.77
N ARG A 199 29.64 -0.35 -33.40
CA ARG A 199 29.76 -0.47 -34.86
C ARG A 199 28.84 -1.56 -35.41
N TYR A 200 28.87 -2.73 -34.78
CA TYR A 200 28.01 -3.84 -35.15
C TYR A 200 26.52 -3.45 -35.12
N MET A 201 26.06 -2.81 -34.04
CA MET A 201 24.69 -2.31 -33.94
C MET A 201 24.35 -1.32 -35.05
N ILE A 202 25.27 -0.40 -35.36
CA ILE A 202 25.07 0.60 -36.42
C ILE A 202 24.93 -0.05 -37.81
N GLU A 203 25.71 -1.09 -38.09
CA GLU A 203 25.69 -1.76 -39.40
C GLU A 203 24.47 -2.66 -39.61
N HIS A 204 23.97 -3.28 -38.53
CA HIS A 204 22.95 -4.34 -38.61
C HIS A 204 21.55 -3.91 -38.16
N PHE A 205 21.42 -2.81 -37.41
CA PHE A 205 20.10 -2.35 -36.98
C PHE A 205 19.31 -1.72 -38.14
N PRO A 206 17.97 -1.80 -38.12
CA PRO A 206 17.14 -1.07 -39.06
C PRO A 206 17.47 0.42 -39.10
N PRO A 207 17.25 1.12 -40.23
CA PRO A 207 17.76 2.49 -40.44
C PRO A 207 17.47 3.48 -39.30
N LEU A 208 16.25 3.45 -38.75
CA LEU A 208 15.87 4.32 -37.63
C LEU A 208 16.70 4.05 -36.36
N TRP A 209 16.88 2.78 -36.02
CA TRP A 209 17.60 2.37 -34.81
C TRP A 209 19.11 2.52 -34.97
N SER A 210 19.65 2.23 -36.16
CA SER A 210 21.04 2.55 -36.50
C SER A 210 21.32 4.05 -36.34
N SER A 211 20.44 4.90 -36.85
CA SER A 211 20.54 6.36 -36.70
C SER A 211 20.44 6.80 -35.24
N ALA A 212 19.56 6.18 -34.44
CA ALA A 212 19.42 6.47 -33.02
C ALA A 212 20.68 6.09 -32.22
N VAL A 213 21.32 4.96 -32.53
CA VAL A 213 22.60 4.54 -31.92
C VAL A 213 23.70 5.54 -32.28
N ARG A 214 23.85 5.89 -33.56
CA ARG A 214 24.80 6.93 -34.00
C ARG A 214 24.57 8.23 -33.26
N CYS A 215 23.35 8.75 -33.27
CA CYS A 215 23.01 10.00 -32.61
C CYS A 215 23.28 9.93 -31.10
N SER A 216 22.98 8.81 -30.44
CA SER A 216 23.27 8.62 -29.01
C SER A 216 24.76 8.71 -28.71
N PHE A 217 25.59 8.09 -29.54
CA PHE A 217 27.04 8.11 -29.38
C PHE A 217 27.63 9.50 -29.66
N GLU A 218 27.26 10.13 -30.79
CA GLU A 218 27.80 11.42 -31.23
C GLU A 218 27.32 12.62 -30.37
N THR A 219 26.22 12.46 -29.64
CA THR A 219 25.69 13.49 -28.71
C THR A 219 26.17 13.27 -27.26
N PHE A 220 27.29 12.58 -27.08
CA PHE A 220 27.89 12.26 -25.77
C PHE A 220 26.92 11.53 -24.82
N GLY A 221 26.07 10.65 -25.36
CA GLY A 221 25.19 9.80 -24.57
C GLY A 221 23.86 10.45 -24.19
N GLN A 222 23.30 11.31 -25.05
CA GLN A 222 21.97 11.86 -24.83
C GLN A 222 20.93 10.74 -24.67
N ARG A 223 19.89 10.97 -23.87
CA ARG A 223 18.89 9.93 -23.60
C ARG A 223 18.15 9.57 -24.88
N LEU A 224 17.97 8.27 -25.12
CA LEU A 224 17.28 7.73 -26.28
C LEU A 224 15.89 8.39 -26.50
N GLY A 225 15.13 8.62 -25.43
CA GLY A 225 13.83 9.27 -25.52
C GLY A 225 13.88 10.71 -26.06
N ASP A 226 14.96 11.45 -25.80
CA ASP A 226 15.15 12.80 -26.32
C ASP A 226 15.61 12.77 -27.78
N ILE A 227 16.48 11.81 -28.13
CA ILE A 227 16.97 11.59 -29.50
C ILE A 227 15.82 11.23 -30.45
N LEU A 228 14.93 10.33 -30.03
CA LEU A 228 13.80 9.90 -30.85
C LEU A 228 12.74 10.99 -31.06
N ARG A 229 12.80 12.09 -30.29
CA ARG A 229 11.89 13.25 -30.41
C ARG A 229 12.54 14.45 -31.08
N LEU A 230 13.78 14.30 -31.54
CA LEU A 230 14.54 15.38 -32.16
C LEU A 230 13.91 15.77 -33.50
N ASN A 231 13.76 17.08 -33.71
CA ASN A 231 13.21 17.65 -34.93
C ASN A 231 14.24 18.52 -35.66
N TRP A 232 14.08 18.65 -36.98
CA TRP A 232 15.00 19.42 -37.82
C TRP A 232 15.14 20.90 -37.45
N ASN A 233 14.11 21.50 -36.85
CA ASN A 233 14.14 22.89 -36.37
C ASN A 233 15.05 23.11 -35.15
N GLN A 234 15.49 22.04 -34.48
CA GLN A 234 16.43 22.10 -33.37
C GLN A 234 17.89 22.14 -33.83
N PHE A 235 18.14 21.96 -35.13
CA PHE A 235 19.46 22.05 -35.74
C PHE A 235 19.71 23.48 -36.24
N ASP A 236 20.73 24.11 -35.67
CA ASP A 236 21.27 25.38 -36.13
C ASP A 236 22.48 25.07 -37.01
N TRP A 237 22.25 25.01 -38.32
CA TRP A 237 23.26 24.61 -39.28
C TRP A 237 24.40 25.62 -39.43
N GLU A 238 24.11 26.91 -39.19
CA GLU A 238 25.11 27.98 -39.23
C GLU A 238 26.06 27.85 -38.04
N ARG A 239 25.50 27.68 -36.84
CA ARG A 239 26.30 27.53 -35.61
C ARG A 239 26.81 26.10 -35.39
N ARG A 240 26.36 25.14 -36.21
CA ARG A 240 26.65 23.70 -36.12
C ARG A 240 26.33 23.12 -34.73
N VAL A 241 25.21 23.54 -34.17
CA VAL A 241 24.73 23.03 -32.87
C VAL A 241 23.35 22.39 -33.03
N VAL A 242 23.12 21.37 -32.22
CA VAL A 242 21.79 20.77 -32.02
C VAL A 242 21.33 21.12 -30.61
N ARG A 243 20.09 21.59 -30.47
CA ARG A 243 19.52 22.01 -29.19
C ARG A 243 18.54 20.97 -28.68
N PHE A 244 18.66 20.57 -27.42
CA PHE A 244 17.76 19.62 -26.77
C PHE A 244 16.91 20.28 -25.70
N ASP A 245 15.64 19.89 -25.66
CA ASP A 245 14.82 20.00 -24.47
C ASP A 245 14.67 18.61 -23.84
N THR A 246 15.28 18.42 -22.67
CA THR A 246 15.37 17.10 -22.05
C THR A 246 14.06 16.71 -21.38
N GLY A 247 13.36 15.72 -21.91
CA GLY A 247 12.03 15.34 -21.42
C GLY A 247 12.00 14.84 -19.96
N LYS A 248 13.13 14.30 -19.46
CA LYS A 248 13.21 13.80 -18.08
C LYS A 248 13.51 14.89 -17.04
N THR A 249 14.30 15.89 -17.41
CA THR A 249 14.88 16.87 -16.47
C THR A 249 14.45 18.31 -16.74
N GLY A 250 13.82 18.60 -17.88
CA GLY A 250 13.41 19.95 -18.28
C GLY A 250 14.59 20.91 -18.50
N ARG A 251 15.80 20.38 -18.70
CA ARG A 251 16.98 21.17 -19.02
C ARG A 251 16.99 21.46 -20.52
N TRP A 252 17.22 22.72 -20.84
CA TRP A 252 17.55 23.20 -22.18
C TRP A 252 19.07 23.16 -22.35
N MET A 253 19.56 22.49 -23.40
CA MET A 253 20.99 22.31 -23.68
C MET A 253 21.28 22.36 -25.17
#